data_AF-A0A5A7N7P1-F1
#
_entry.id   AF-A0A5A7N7P1-F1
#
_cell.length_a   1.000
_cell.length_b   1.000
_cell.length_c   1.000
_cell.angle_alpha   90.00
_cell.angle_beta   90.00
_cell.angle_gamma   90.00
#
_symmetry.space_group_name_H-M   'P 1'
#
loop_
_entity.id
_entity.type
_entity.pdbx_description
1 polymer ?
#
loop_
_entity_poly.entity_id
_entity_poly.type
_entity_poly.pdbx_seq_one_letter_code
_entity_poly.pdbx_strand_id
1 'polypeptide(L)' 'MADEAFSIENEQMTPTLKIRRHVISKVYRSRIEGLYGGHGKHHQPDGDKTY' A
#
# COMPACT_ATOMS: atom_id res chain seq x y z
N MET A 1 3.93 -13.38 -6.13
CA MET A 1 4.83 -13.79 -5.04
C MET A 1 5.44 -12.52 -4.47
N ALA A 2 5.38 -12.31 -3.15
CA ALA A 2 6.11 -11.21 -2.50
C ALA A 2 7.60 -11.57 -2.49
N ASP A 3 8.48 -10.59 -2.71
CA ASP A 3 9.92 -10.84 -2.84
C ASP A 3 10.58 -11.16 -1.48
N GLU A 4 9.93 -10.76 -0.36
CA GLU A 4 10.38 -11.03 1.00
C GLU A 4 9.18 -11.10 1.97
N ALA A 5 9.32 -11.82 3.09
CA ALA A 5 8.33 -11.85 4.17
C ALA A 5 8.31 -10.55 4.97
N PHE A 6 7.19 -10.19 5.60
CA PHE A 6 7.13 -9.04 6.50
C PHE A 6 7.95 -9.30 7.77
N SER A 7 8.82 -8.35 8.13
CA SER A 7 9.67 -8.46 9.31
C SER A 7 9.85 -7.11 10.00
N ILE A 8 10.47 -7.12 11.17
CA ILE A 8 10.89 -5.89 11.85
C ILE A 8 12.09 -5.29 11.11
N GLU A 9 12.96 -6.13 10.56
CA GLU A 9 14.20 -5.74 9.88
C GLU A 9 13.94 -4.96 8.58
N ASN A 10 12.91 -5.34 7.82
CA ASN A 10 12.48 -4.60 6.63
C ASN A 10 11.48 -3.49 6.93
N GLU A 11 11.30 -3.15 8.21
CA GLU A 11 10.42 -2.11 8.74
C GLU A 11 8.92 -2.28 8.43
N GLN A 12 8.52 -3.43 7.89
CA GLN A 12 7.12 -3.72 7.54
C GLN A 12 6.31 -4.22 8.74
N MET A 13 6.97 -4.50 9.87
CA MET A 13 6.34 -4.81 11.15
C MET A 13 6.78 -3.84 12.24
N THR A 14 5.88 -3.61 13.21
CA THR A 14 6.25 -2.98 14.48
C THR A 14 7.06 -3.97 15.33
N PRO A 15 7.82 -3.49 16.33
CA PRO A 15 8.46 -4.37 17.32
C PRO A 15 7.48 -5.29 18.06
N THR A 16 6.20 -4.92 18.10
CA THR A 16 5.07 -5.71 18.63
C THR A 16 4.45 -6.66 17.61
N LEU A 17 5.11 -6.90 16.47
CA LEU A 17 4.70 -7.79 15.39
C LEU A 17 3.39 -7.41 14.68
N LYS A 18 2.99 -6.14 14.73
CA LYS A 18 1.86 -5.64 13.92
C LYS A 18 2.32 -5.15 12.56
N ILE A 19 1.52 -5.42 11.54
CA ILE A 19 1.75 -4.96 10.17
C ILE A 19 1.77 -3.41 10.11
N ARG A 20 2.80 -2.84 9.49
CA ARG A 20 2.88 -1.40 9.20
C ARG A 20 2.32 -1.09 7.81
N ARG A 21 0.98 -1.04 7.72
CA ARG A 21 0.27 -0.81 6.44
C ARG A 21 0.80 0.38 5.65
N HIS A 22 1.17 1.49 6.29
CA HIS A 22 1.68 2.66 5.58
C HIS A 22 3.04 2.43 4.91
N VAL A 23 3.90 1.57 5.46
CA VAL A 23 5.17 1.16 4.84
C VAL A 23 4.89 0.21 3.68
N ILE A 24 4.09 -0.84 3.94
CA ILE A 24 3.71 -1.83 2.91
C ILE A 24 3.00 -1.17 1.74
N SER A 25 2.07 -0.26 2.00
CA SER A 25 1.40 0.51 0.95
C SER A 25 2.42 1.29 0.11
N LYS A 26 3.43 1.92 0.70
CA LYS A 26 4.45 2.64 -0.11
C LYS A 26 5.23 1.70 -1.03
N VAL A 27 5.59 0.51 -0.55
CA VAL A 27 6.40 -0.46 -1.28
C VAL A 27 5.58 -1.18 -2.37
N TYR A 28 4.38 -1.65 -2.03
CA TYR A 28 3.61 -2.55 -2.88
C TYR A 28 2.46 -1.90 -3.65
N ARG A 29 2.10 -0.65 -3.36
CA ARG A 29 0.98 0.04 -4.01
C ARG A 29 1.10 0.01 -5.53
N SER A 30 2.25 0.38 -6.09
CA SER A 30 2.44 0.40 -7.54
C SER A 30 2.27 -1.00 -8.17
N ARG A 31 2.78 -2.05 -7.51
CA ARG A 31 2.65 -3.43 -7.99
C ARG A 31 1.19 -3.91 -7.93
N ILE A 32 0.50 -3.62 -6.84
CA ILE A 32 -0.91 -3.97 -6.66
C ILE A 32 -1.78 -3.21 -7.69
N GLU A 33 -1.52 -1.91 -7.87
CA GLU A 33 -2.20 -1.08 -8.87
C GLU A 33 -2.01 -1.63 -10.30
N GLY A 34 -0.80 -2.06 -10.65
CA GLY A 34 -0.51 -2.68 -11.94
C GLY A 34 -1.24 -4.01 -12.16
N LEU A 35 -1.47 -4.80 -11.10
CA LEU A 35 -2.18 -6.09 -11.19
C LEU A 35 -3.69 -5.93 -11.30
N TYR A 36 -4.28 -4.97 -10.59
CA TYR A 36 -5.72 -4.71 -10.63
C TYR A 36 -6.15 -3.80 -11.79
N GLY A 37 -5.25 -3.50 -12.73
CA GLY A 37 -5.55 -2.61 -13.85
C GLY A 37 -5.99 -1.22 -13.41
N GLY A 38 -5.54 -0.80 -12.22
CA GLY A 38 -5.89 0.45 -11.57
C GLY A 38 -5.27 1.64 -12.27
N HIS A 39 -5.68 1.91 -13.51
CA HIS A 39 -5.94 3.27 -13.95
C HIS A 39 -7.08 3.83 -13.08
N GLY A 40 -6.81 4.00 -11.78
CA GLY A 40 -7.49 5.00 -11.01
C GLY A 40 -7.05 6.31 -11.62
N LYS A 41 -7.83 6.78 -12.61
CA LYS A 41 -8.01 8.21 -12.83
C LYS A 41 -7.95 8.82 -11.43
N HIS A 42 -7.05 9.77 -11.19
CA HIS A 42 -7.30 10.73 -10.13
C HIS A 42 -8.70 11.28 -10.47
N HIS A 43 -9.74 10.70 -9.86
CA HIS A 43 -11.03 11.32 -9.76
C HIS A 43 -10.74 12.48 -8.83
N GLN A 44 -10.25 13.57 -9.41
CA GLN A 44 -10.42 14.89 -8.85
C GLN A 44 -11.93 14.96 -8.65
N PRO A 45 -12.44 14.87 -7.40
CA PRO A 45 -13.86 15.08 -7.22
C PRO A 45 -14.05 16.55 -7.56
N ASP A 46 -14.76 16.81 -8.66
CA ASP A 46 -15.55 18.03 -8.71
C ASP A 46 -16.36 18.05 -7.41
N GLY A 47 -16.20 19.13 -6.66
CA GLY A 47 -16.34 19.15 -5.21
C GLY A 47 -17.52 18.39 -4.64
N ASP A 48 -17.23 17.70 -3.54
CA ASP A 48 -18.11 17.10 -2.54
C ASP A 48 -17.88 15.59 -2.36
N LYS A 49 -17.30 15.28 -1.20
CA LYS A 49 -17.22 14.01 -0.46
C LYS A 49 -15.90 13.21 -0.52
N THR A 50 -15.31 13.26 0.67
CA THR A 50 -14.16 12.54 1.21
C THR A 50 -14.45 11.06 1.47
N TYR A 51 -13.51 10.19 1.09
CA TYR A 51 -13.20 8.94 1.79
C TYR A 51 -11.68 8.72 1.77
#